data_AF-A0A533T288-F1
#
_entry.id   AF-A0A533T288-F1
#
_cell.length_a   1.000
_cell.length_b   1.000
_cell.length_c   1.000
_cell.angle_alpha   90.00
_cell.angle_beta   90.00
_cell.angle_gamma   90.00
#
_symmetry.space_group_name_H-M   'P 1'
#
loop_
_entity.id
_entity.type
_entity.pdbx_description
1 polymer ?
#
loop_
_entity_poly.entity_id
_entity_poly.type
_entity_poly.pdbx_seq_one_letter_code
_entity_poly.pdbx_strand_id
1 'polypeptide(L)'
;MTDSKNRNDARSHKLAVTMLIFTVFLGAVLLFSLEPLVGRLLTPYFGGAAHVWLTCLMFFQAMLLLGYLYAHLLVRKLGAWHLLFLLIPLINLPLRIGAIANPCTPVLAILVTLFFHVALPFIALSTTAVVAQIWIANAQVGRQREPYSLYAASNAGSLLALLGYAFLIEPLSGLKLQSLVWSGAYMVYVLFVLLTWLKIRPDKEYRTPTETTGATATPKPLMHTEYLPWILLSALPSAFLMATTNYLTLEVGSFPFVWVIPLALYLGSFIVTFRTHGGVPRFLKLFWLELLLAAIALYLLGLGMWPVLLAQLCVFFAICIVAHGTLYELRPPESHLTHFYLSSAFGGLIGGAFVSLVAPHVFRGLFEYPLALILFVALFWWQRDKAFTNFWLNSSRFAAWSRMIVIGILVFPIAGWISVSVNTSTKFLHRNFYGTYRIVDQPIEKSSMAVRQLFHGITLHGSQFLDPSKRLEPTSYYYRGGPMYEVYDLVASPRRMAVIGLGSGTISTNAQKGDLLVYYEIDPDNEKIAREWFTYLKECKGSIRVIEGDGRLSMQ
;
A
#
# COMPACT_ATOMS: atom_id res chain seq x y z
N MET A 1 -12.66 -10.57 -55.81
CA MET A 1 -11.63 -11.30 -55.02
C MET A 1 -10.78 -10.38 -54.14
N THR A 2 -10.44 -9.17 -54.57
CA THR A 2 -9.72 -8.16 -53.76
C THR A 2 -10.51 -7.69 -52.53
N ASP A 3 -11.83 -7.51 -52.66
CA ASP A 3 -12.68 -6.99 -51.58
C ASP A 3 -12.92 -8.02 -50.45
N SER A 4 -12.96 -9.32 -50.75
CA SER A 4 -13.04 -10.37 -49.73
C SER A 4 -11.71 -10.60 -48.99
N LYS A 5 -10.57 -10.41 -49.68
CA LYS A 5 -9.23 -10.49 -49.08
C LYS A 5 -9.00 -9.32 -48.10
N ASN A 6 -9.36 -8.10 -48.49
CA ASN A 6 -9.28 -6.92 -47.61
C ASN A 6 -10.19 -7.03 -46.37
N ARG A 7 -11.41 -7.58 -46.51
CA ARG A 7 -12.30 -7.83 -45.37
C ARG A 7 -11.76 -8.91 -44.42
N ASN A 8 -11.16 -9.97 -44.95
CA ASN A 8 -10.54 -11.04 -44.14
C ASN A 8 -9.30 -10.55 -43.40
N ASP A 9 -8.46 -9.73 -44.04
CA ASP A 9 -7.29 -9.13 -43.41
C ASP A 9 -7.68 -8.15 -42.30
N ALA A 10 -8.70 -7.31 -42.52
CA ALA A 10 -9.23 -6.40 -41.51
C ALA A 10 -9.83 -7.13 -40.30
N ARG A 11 -10.57 -8.24 -40.53
CA ARG A 11 -11.14 -9.06 -39.45
C ARG A 11 -10.06 -9.80 -38.66
N SER A 12 -9.01 -10.30 -39.34
CA SER A 12 -7.86 -10.95 -38.71
C SER A 12 -7.04 -9.96 -37.86
N HIS A 13 -6.86 -8.73 -38.34
CA HIS A 13 -6.20 -7.64 -37.61
C HIS A 13 -6.98 -7.27 -36.34
N LYS A 14 -8.29 -7.06 -36.45
CA LYS A 14 -9.15 -6.75 -35.29
C LYS A 14 -9.07 -7.84 -34.23
N LEU A 15 -9.17 -9.11 -34.64
CA LEU A 15 -9.05 -10.25 -33.73
C LEU A 15 -7.70 -10.26 -33.00
N ALA A 16 -6.59 -10.05 -33.72
CA ALA A 16 -5.25 -10.03 -33.13
C ALA A 16 -5.10 -8.94 -32.05
N VAL A 17 -5.62 -7.73 -32.30
CA VAL A 17 -5.61 -6.64 -31.30
C VAL A 17 -6.49 -6.99 -30.11
N THR A 18 -7.69 -7.54 -30.33
CA THR A 18 -8.58 -7.94 -29.24
C THR A 18 -7.96 -9.01 -28.36
N MET A 19 -7.29 -10.01 -28.94
CA MET A 19 -6.56 -11.03 -28.19
C MET A 19 -5.42 -10.41 -27.38
N LEU A 20 -4.67 -9.45 -27.94
CA LEU A 20 -3.62 -8.76 -27.20
C LEU A 20 -4.17 -7.94 -26.02
N ILE A 21 -5.24 -7.18 -26.24
CA ILE A 21 -5.94 -6.40 -25.20
C ILE A 21 -6.40 -7.33 -24.08
N PHE A 22 -7.02 -8.46 -24.43
CA PHE A 22 -7.49 -9.43 -23.43
C PHE A 22 -6.33 -10.11 -22.69
N THR A 23 -5.20 -10.38 -23.37
CA THR A 23 -3.99 -10.91 -22.73
C THR A 23 -3.45 -9.95 -21.68
N VAL A 24 -3.32 -8.66 -22.03
CA VAL A 24 -2.86 -7.63 -21.10
C VAL A 24 -3.84 -7.44 -19.95
N PHE A 25 -5.14 -7.42 -20.23
CA PHE A 25 -6.20 -7.35 -19.22
C PHE A 25 -6.11 -8.54 -18.24
N LEU A 26 -6.05 -9.78 -18.74
CA LEU A 26 -5.99 -10.98 -17.91
C LEU A 26 -4.69 -11.04 -17.09
N GLY A 27 -3.56 -10.67 -17.69
CA GLY A 27 -2.29 -10.56 -16.98
C GLY A 27 -2.35 -9.54 -15.84
N ALA A 28 -2.97 -8.37 -16.06
CA ALA A 28 -3.18 -7.38 -15.02
C ALA A 28 -4.15 -7.86 -13.93
N VAL A 29 -5.24 -8.57 -14.30
CA VAL A 29 -6.16 -9.15 -13.31
C VAL A 29 -5.43 -10.13 -12.40
N LEU A 30 -4.61 -11.03 -12.97
CA LEU A 30 -3.82 -12.00 -12.20
C LEU A 30 -2.77 -11.32 -11.32
N LEU A 31 -2.05 -10.34 -11.86
CA LEU A 31 -1.00 -9.61 -11.13
C LEU A 31 -1.58 -8.89 -9.90
N PHE A 32 -2.67 -8.14 -10.08
CA PHE A 32 -3.25 -7.32 -9.01
C PHE A 32 -4.18 -8.09 -8.07
N SER A 33 -4.67 -9.28 -8.44
CA SER A 33 -5.34 -10.19 -7.49
C SER A 33 -4.35 -11.00 -6.66
N LEU A 34 -3.11 -11.19 -7.14
CA LEU A 34 -2.06 -11.88 -6.41
C LEU A 34 -1.63 -11.09 -5.17
N GLU A 35 -1.57 -9.77 -5.24
CA GLU A 35 -1.13 -8.92 -4.13
C GLU A 35 -1.97 -9.11 -2.84
N PRO A 36 -3.30 -8.91 -2.85
CA PRO A 36 -4.12 -9.11 -1.66
C PRO A 36 -4.24 -10.58 -1.25
N LEU A 37 -4.20 -11.52 -2.21
CA LEU A 37 -4.14 -12.96 -1.91
C LEU A 37 -2.90 -13.31 -1.07
N VAL A 38 -1.73 -12.83 -1.48
CA VAL A 38 -0.47 -13.08 -0.78
C VAL A 38 -0.46 -12.39 0.58
N GLY A 39 -0.97 -11.17 0.68
CA GLY A 39 -1.17 -10.49 1.97
C GLY A 39 -1.99 -11.35 2.94
N ARG A 40 -3.10 -11.93 2.46
CA ARG A 40 -3.94 -12.85 3.25
C ARG A 40 -3.24 -14.16 3.61
N LEU A 41 -2.48 -14.76 2.71
CA LEU A 41 -1.71 -15.99 2.96
C LEU A 41 -0.61 -15.80 4.02
N LEU A 42 -0.11 -14.58 4.22
CA LEU A 42 0.89 -14.25 5.24
C LEU A 42 0.28 -13.99 6.63
N THR A 43 -0.99 -13.58 6.70
CA THR A 43 -1.64 -13.23 7.99
C THR A 43 -1.63 -14.30 9.07
N PRO A 44 -1.65 -15.63 8.78
CA PRO A 44 -1.54 -16.66 9.82
C PRO A 44 -0.18 -16.67 10.52
N TYR A 45 0.88 -16.21 9.84
CA TYR A 45 2.27 -16.30 10.33
C TYR A 45 2.75 -15.00 10.97
N PHE A 46 2.37 -13.86 10.40
CA PHE A 46 2.86 -12.54 10.81
C PHE A 46 1.78 -11.64 11.42
N GLY A 47 0.56 -12.16 11.56
CA GLY A 47 -0.59 -11.41 12.05
C GLY A 47 -1.17 -10.44 11.01
N GLY A 48 -2.12 -9.63 11.46
CA GLY A 48 -2.78 -8.61 10.65
C GLY A 48 -2.07 -7.25 10.69
N ALA A 49 -0.77 -7.15 11.02
CA ALA A 49 -0.12 -5.84 11.12
C ALA A 49 -0.09 -5.11 9.77
N ALA A 50 -0.30 -3.78 9.78
CA ALA A 50 -0.22 -2.94 8.57
C ALA A 50 1.09 -3.17 7.82
N HIS A 51 2.17 -3.38 8.58
CA HIS A 51 3.51 -3.53 8.05
C HIS A 51 3.73 -4.80 7.22
N VAL A 52 2.91 -5.85 7.42
CA VAL A 52 2.89 -7.04 6.54
C VAL A 52 2.53 -6.60 5.13
N TRP A 53 1.44 -5.86 4.98
CA TRP A 53 0.98 -5.35 3.69
C TRP A 53 1.99 -4.39 3.07
N LEU A 54 2.53 -3.46 3.86
CA LEU A 54 3.54 -2.51 3.36
C LEU A 54 4.77 -3.21 2.80
N THR A 55 5.28 -4.22 3.53
CA THR A 55 6.43 -5.02 3.07
C THR A 55 6.10 -5.77 1.77
N CYS A 56 4.90 -6.34 1.65
CA CYS A 56 4.44 -6.97 0.41
C CYS A 56 4.39 -5.98 -0.75
N LEU A 57 3.81 -4.80 -0.55
CA LEU A 57 3.69 -3.79 -1.59
C LEU A 57 5.07 -3.32 -2.08
N MET A 58 6.01 -3.05 -1.18
CA MET A 58 7.39 -2.72 -1.53
C MET A 58 8.07 -3.86 -2.29
N PHE A 59 7.89 -5.11 -1.84
CA PHE A 59 8.43 -6.28 -2.54
C PHE A 59 7.88 -6.38 -3.97
N PHE A 60 6.57 -6.18 -4.15
CA PHE A 60 5.94 -6.18 -5.47
C PHE A 60 6.45 -5.05 -6.36
N GLN A 61 6.70 -3.86 -5.81
CA GLN A 61 7.36 -2.78 -6.55
C GLN A 61 8.77 -3.18 -7.02
N ALA A 62 9.54 -3.89 -6.18
CA ALA A 62 10.86 -4.40 -6.56
C ALA A 62 10.75 -5.45 -7.67
N MET A 63 9.81 -6.40 -7.58
CA MET A 63 9.61 -7.42 -8.60
C MET A 63 9.08 -6.83 -9.91
N LEU A 64 8.23 -5.80 -9.85
CA LEU A 64 7.77 -5.04 -11.02
C LEU A 64 8.95 -4.39 -11.75
N LEU A 65 9.85 -3.74 -10.99
CA LEU A 65 11.08 -3.14 -11.53
C LEU A 65 11.96 -4.20 -12.22
N LEU A 66 12.14 -5.37 -11.59
CA LEU A 66 12.90 -6.48 -12.18
C LEU A 66 12.25 -7.01 -13.47
N GLY A 67 10.92 -7.12 -13.50
CA GLY A 67 10.18 -7.51 -14.70
C GLY A 67 10.33 -6.50 -15.84
N TYR A 68 10.27 -5.20 -15.54
CA TYR A 68 10.51 -4.15 -16.54
C TYR A 68 11.94 -4.17 -17.05
N LEU A 69 12.92 -4.37 -16.17
CA LEU A 69 14.33 -4.50 -16.54
C LEU A 69 14.56 -5.72 -17.43
N TYR A 70 13.99 -6.88 -17.07
CA TYR A 70 14.01 -8.08 -17.90
C TYR A 70 13.40 -7.84 -19.27
N ALA A 71 12.21 -7.24 -19.33
CA ALA A 71 11.51 -6.98 -20.58
C ALA A 71 12.30 -6.02 -21.48
N HIS A 72 12.95 -5.03 -20.90
CA HIS A 72 13.78 -4.08 -21.63
C HIS A 72 15.06 -4.72 -22.21
N LEU A 73 15.79 -5.48 -21.40
CA LEU A 73 17.12 -5.98 -21.77
C LEU A 73 17.09 -7.27 -22.60
N LEU A 74 16.14 -8.16 -22.30
CA LEU A 74 16.19 -9.54 -22.77
C LEU A 74 15.10 -9.87 -23.79
N VAL A 75 13.88 -9.33 -23.67
CA VAL A 75 12.78 -9.74 -24.57
C VAL A 75 13.04 -9.38 -26.02
N ARG A 76 13.65 -8.22 -26.31
CA ARG A 76 14.05 -7.86 -27.67
C ARG A 76 15.02 -8.86 -28.31
N LYS A 77 15.78 -9.61 -27.50
CA LYS A 77 16.73 -10.63 -27.95
C LYS A 77 16.13 -12.03 -27.97
N LEU A 78 15.20 -12.31 -27.05
CA LEU A 78 14.62 -13.63 -26.84
C LEU A 78 13.48 -13.95 -27.81
N GLY A 79 12.72 -12.97 -28.31
CA GLY A 79 11.58 -13.24 -29.21
C GLY A 79 10.62 -14.28 -28.62
N ALA A 80 10.34 -15.35 -29.37
CA ALA A 80 9.55 -16.51 -28.91
C ALA A 80 10.03 -17.16 -27.61
N TRP A 81 11.32 -17.10 -27.26
CA TRP A 81 11.86 -17.74 -26.05
C TRP A 81 11.28 -17.16 -24.75
N HIS A 82 10.70 -15.96 -24.79
CA HIS A 82 9.94 -15.41 -23.68
C HIS A 82 8.77 -16.33 -23.26
N LEU A 83 8.19 -17.12 -24.17
CA LEU A 83 7.10 -18.05 -23.84
C LEU A 83 7.55 -19.15 -22.86
N LEU A 84 8.82 -19.58 -22.93
CA LEU A 84 9.36 -20.54 -21.96
C LEU A 84 9.54 -19.91 -20.57
N PHE A 85 9.87 -18.62 -20.51
CA PHE A 85 9.97 -17.90 -19.25
C PHE A 85 8.64 -17.88 -18.47
N LEU A 86 7.51 -17.86 -19.18
CA LEU A 86 6.17 -17.95 -18.57
C LEU A 86 5.84 -19.34 -17.99
N LEU A 87 6.65 -20.36 -18.25
CA LEU A 87 6.50 -21.69 -17.66
C LEU A 87 7.27 -21.83 -16.34
N ILE A 88 8.22 -20.94 -16.04
CA ILE A 88 9.03 -21.00 -14.82
C ILE A 88 8.15 -20.91 -13.55
N PRO A 89 7.13 -20.04 -13.48
CA PRO A 89 6.30 -19.93 -12.27
C PRO A 89 5.48 -21.17 -11.91
N LEU A 90 5.40 -22.16 -12.79
CA LEU A 90 4.70 -23.43 -12.51
C LEU A 90 5.28 -24.16 -11.30
N ILE A 91 6.56 -23.94 -10.97
CA ILE A 91 7.19 -24.52 -9.77
C ILE A 91 6.55 -24.03 -8.47
N ASN A 92 5.92 -22.85 -8.50
CA ASN A 92 5.27 -22.25 -7.34
C ASN A 92 3.78 -22.61 -7.24
N LEU A 93 3.22 -23.37 -8.20
CA LEU A 93 1.80 -23.69 -8.25
C LEU A 93 1.50 -25.09 -7.67
N PRO A 94 0.40 -25.25 -6.91
CA PRO A 94 -0.51 -24.20 -6.46
C PRO A 94 0.15 -23.29 -5.42
N LEU A 95 -0.17 -21.99 -5.45
CA LEU A 95 0.39 -21.00 -4.52
C LEU A 95 0.16 -21.41 -3.06
N ARG A 96 1.22 -21.82 -2.38
CA ARG A 96 1.21 -22.16 -0.96
C ARG A 96 2.33 -21.38 -0.30
N ILE A 97 2.05 -20.82 0.86
CA ILE A 97 3.05 -20.12 1.65
C ILE A 97 3.29 -20.92 2.93
N GLY A 98 4.51 -21.42 3.06
CA GLY A 98 5.08 -21.85 4.33
C GLY A 98 6.07 -20.79 4.79
N ALA A 99 5.84 -20.21 5.97
CA ALA A 99 6.74 -19.23 6.55
C ALA A 99 7.19 -19.67 7.93
N ILE A 100 8.45 -19.43 8.25
CA ILE A 100 8.96 -19.50 9.61
C ILE A 100 8.93 -18.07 10.14
N ALA A 101 7.93 -17.78 10.97
CA ALA A 101 7.82 -16.47 11.60
C ALA A 101 8.98 -16.29 12.58
N ASN A 102 9.69 -15.17 12.47
CA ASN A 102 10.68 -14.75 13.45
C ASN A 102 10.26 -13.39 14.02
N PRO A 103 9.79 -13.32 15.28
CA PRO A 103 9.35 -12.08 15.90
C PRO A 103 10.41 -10.98 15.96
N CYS A 104 11.71 -11.35 15.97
CA CYS A 104 12.81 -10.40 16.01
C CYS A 104 13.15 -9.80 14.64
N THR A 105 12.88 -10.51 13.54
CA THR A 105 13.17 -10.06 12.17
C THR A 105 12.00 -10.33 11.21
N PRO A 106 10.79 -9.80 11.48
CA PRO A 106 9.59 -10.15 10.75
C PRO A 106 9.64 -9.70 9.28
N VAL A 107 10.21 -8.52 9.01
CA VAL A 107 10.35 -7.99 7.65
C VAL A 107 11.22 -8.89 6.77
N LEU A 108 12.40 -9.31 7.27
CA LEU A 108 13.29 -10.21 6.54
C LEU A 108 12.62 -11.56 6.28
N ALA A 109 11.92 -12.11 7.27
CA ALA A 109 11.18 -13.37 7.13
C ALA A 109 10.09 -13.27 6.04
N ILE A 110 9.37 -12.14 5.96
CA ILE A 110 8.41 -11.88 4.87
C ILE A 110 9.13 -11.83 3.52
N LEU A 111 10.21 -11.07 3.40
CA LEU A 111 10.93 -10.91 2.13
C LEU A 111 11.49 -12.24 1.62
N VAL A 112 12.07 -13.07 2.50
CA VAL A 112 12.56 -14.41 2.16
C VAL A 112 11.40 -15.31 1.71
N THR A 113 10.28 -15.28 2.45
CA THR A 113 9.09 -16.07 2.11
C THR A 113 8.55 -15.70 0.73
N LEU A 114 8.40 -14.40 0.46
CA LEU A 114 7.92 -13.87 -0.81
C LEU A 114 8.87 -14.19 -1.96
N PHE A 115 10.18 -14.09 -1.72
CA PHE A 115 11.20 -14.40 -2.72
C PHE A 115 11.07 -15.83 -3.25
N PHE A 116 10.94 -16.82 -2.35
CA PHE A 116 10.86 -18.23 -2.76
C PHE A 116 9.49 -18.66 -3.29
N HIS A 117 8.40 -18.05 -2.82
CA HIS A 117 7.05 -18.54 -3.13
C HIS A 117 6.29 -17.69 -4.17
N VAL A 118 6.67 -16.41 -4.36
CA VAL A 118 5.84 -15.42 -5.09
C VAL A 118 6.64 -14.63 -6.13
N ALA A 119 7.96 -14.48 -6.01
CA ALA A 119 8.76 -13.65 -6.92
C ALA A 119 8.56 -14.03 -8.39
N LEU A 120 8.70 -15.30 -8.74
CA LEU A 120 8.65 -15.79 -10.12
C LEU A 120 7.30 -15.53 -10.80
N PRO A 121 6.14 -15.92 -10.24
CA PRO A 121 4.84 -15.62 -10.85
C PRO A 121 4.61 -14.12 -11.00
N PHE A 122 5.01 -13.32 -10.01
CA PHE A 122 4.84 -11.87 -10.07
C PHE A 122 5.71 -11.24 -11.17
N ILE A 123 7.01 -11.58 -11.23
CA ILE A 123 7.91 -11.09 -12.27
C ILE A 123 7.37 -11.49 -13.64
N ALA A 124 6.97 -12.75 -13.85
CA ALA A 124 6.41 -13.19 -15.13
C ALA A 124 5.19 -12.36 -15.57
N LEU A 125 4.21 -12.17 -14.67
CA LEU A 125 3.02 -11.39 -14.98
C LEU A 125 3.33 -9.90 -15.21
N SER A 126 4.29 -9.32 -14.49
CA SER A 126 4.68 -7.91 -14.67
C SER A 126 5.27 -7.62 -16.05
N THR A 127 5.84 -8.62 -16.74
CA THR A 127 6.36 -8.44 -18.10
C THR A 127 5.25 -8.26 -19.14
N THR A 128 4.02 -8.72 -18.89
CA THR A 128 2.94 -8.83 -19.89
C THR A 128 2.72 -7.56 -20.69
N ALA A 129 2.55 -6.42 -20.01
CA ALA A 129 2.21 -5.16 -20.67
C ALA A 129 3.35 -4.66 -21.57
N VAL A 130 4.59 -4.74 -21.08
CA VAL A 130 5.78 -4.29 -21.83
C VAL A 130 6.03 -5.20 -23.03
N VAL A 131 5.91 -6.52 -22.85
CA VAL A 131 6.08 -7.49 -23.93
C VAL A 131 5.00 -7.34 -24.99
N ALA A 132 3.75 -7.15 -24.59
CA ALA A 132 2.65 -6.89 -25.52
C ALA A 132 2.88 -5.61 -26.35
N GLN A 133 3.42 -4.56 -25.73
CA GLN A 133 3.79 -3.32 -26.43
C GLN A 133 4.94 -3.54 -27.44
N ILE A 134 5.94 -4.36 -27.09
CA ILE A 134 7.01 -4.73 -28.02
C ILE A 134 6.45 -5.53 -29.21
N TRP A 135 5.56 -6.49 -28.94
CA TRP A 135 4.96 -7.32 -29.99
C TRP A 135 4.06 -6.53 -30.94
N ILE A 136 3.25 -5.59 -30.44
CA ILE A 136 2.42 -4.76 -31.33
C ILE A 136 3.26 -3.79 -32.16
N ALA A 137 4.35 -3.25 -31.60
CA ALA A 137 5.27 -2.37 -32.33
C ALA A 137 5.99 -3.10 -33.47
N ASN A 138 6.31 -4.37 -33.29
CA ASN A 138 6.98 -5.19 -34.31
C ASN A 138 6.00 -5.82 -35.33
N ALA A 139 4.70 -5.87 -35.03
CA ALA A 139 3.69 -6.48 -35.90
C ALA A 139 3.09 -5.48 -36.90
N GLN A 140 2.67 -5.96 -38.08
CA GLN A 140 1.97 -5.15 -39.10
C GLN A 140 0.72 -4.42 -38.55
N VAL A 141 0.09 -5.00 -37.53
CA VAL A 141 -1.12 -4.49 -36.88
C VAL A 141 -0.89 -3.18 -36.10
N GLY A 142 0.36 -2.86 -35.73
CA GLY A 142 0.73 -1.64 -35.00
C GLY A 142 0.76 -0.35 -35.83
N ARG A 143 0.67 -0.43 -37.17
CA ARG A 143 0.84 0.72 -38.10
C ARG A 143 -0.14 1.89 -37.93
N GLN A 144 -1.28 1.69 -37.29
CA GLN A 144 -2.39 2.68 -37.29
C GLN A 144 -2.95 2.99 -35.90
N ARG A 145 -2.33 2.52 -34.81
CA ARG A 145 -2.89 2.70 -33.47
C ARG A 145 -1.85 3.07 -32.44
N GLU A 146 -2.19 4.08 -31.65
CA GLU A 146 -1.45 4.41 -30.44
C GLU A 146 -1.54 3.24 -29.42
N PRO A 147 -0.44 2.93 -28.69
CA PRO A 147 -0.40 1.87 -27.68
C PRO A 147 -1.39 2.03 -26.51
N TYR A 148 -2.12 3.14 -26.45
CA TYR A 148 -2.97 3.55 -25.32
C TYR A 148 -4.05 2.53 -24.94
N SER A 149 -4.60 1.81 -25.92
CA SER A 149 -5.62 0.78 -25.66
C SER A 149 -5.13 -0.36 -24.76
N LEU A 150 -3.85 -0.71 -24.83
CA LEU A 150 -3.25 -1.74 -23.96
C LEU A 150 -3.05 -1.22 -22.54
N TYR A 151 -2.64 0.04 -22.41
CA TYR A 151 -2.50 0.69 -21.10
C TYR A 151 -3.85 0.81 -20.38
N ALA A 152 -4.89 1.24 -21.10
CA ALA A 152 -6.26 1.29 -20.56
C ALA A 152 -6.76 -0.09 -20.12
N ALA A 153 -6.50 -1.14 -20.92
CA ALA A 153 -6.90 -2.51 -20.59
C ALA A 153 -6.18 -3.05 -19.35
N SER A 154 -4.86 -2.82 -19.24
CA SER A 154 -4.09 -3.20 -18.05
C SER A 154 -4.68 -2.56 -16.80
N ASN A 155 -4.88 -1.24 -16.84
CA ASN A 155 -5.38 -0.50 -15.69
C ASN A 155 -6.83 -0.89 -15.30
N ALA A 156 -7.69 -1.15 -16.28
CA ALA A 156 -9.04 -1.65 -16.02
C ALA A 156 -9.00 -3.04 -15.34
N GLY A 157 -8.11 -3.92 -15.79
CA GLY A 157 -7.87 -5.22 -15.16
C GLY A 157 -7.37 -5.08 -13.73
N SER A 158 -6.40 -4.20 -13.49
CA SER A 158 -5.86 -3.90 -12.16
C SER A 158 -6.94 -3.45 -11.18
N LEU A 159 -7.75 -2.46 -11.58
CA LEU A 159 -8.81 -1.91 -10.72
C LEU A 159 -9.91 -2.93 -10.45
N LEU A 160 -10.32 -3.70 -11.47
CA LEU A 160 -11.30 -4.76 -11.33
C LEU A 160 -10.81 -5.86 -10.39
N ALA A 161 -9.53 -6.26 -10.48
CA ALA A 161 -8.96 -7.27 -9.62
C ALA A 161 -8.87 -6.81 -8.17
N LEU A 162 -8.40 -5.58 -7.93
CA LEU A 162 -8.29 -5.02 -6.58
C LEU A 162 -9.66 -4.91 -5.90
N LEU A 163 -10.62 -4.23 -6.54
CA LEU A 163 -11.96 -4.06 -5.99
C LEU A 163 -12.71 -5.39 -5.93
N GLY A 164 -12.65 -6.19 -6.99
CA GLY A 164 -13.27 -7.51 -7.03
C GLY A 164 -12.72 -8.44 -5.94
N TYR A 165 -11.42 -8.35 -5.62
CA TYR A 165 -10.85 -9.13 -4.53
C TYR A 165 -11.46 -8.73 -3.19
N ALA A 166 -11.45 -7.44 -2.85
CA ALA A 166 -11.93 -6.95 -1.56
C ALA A 166 -13.44 -7.17 -1.35
N PHE A 167 -14.26 -6.98 -2.39
CA PHE A 167 -15.72 -7.01 -2.25
C PHE A 167 -16.36 -8.37 -2.57
N LEU A 168 -15.72 -9.21 -3.39
CA LEU A 168 -16.31 -10.47 -3.86
C LEU A 168 -15.47 -11.67 -3.44
N ILE A 169 -14.17 -11.68 -3.73
CA ILE A 169 -13.35 -12.89 -3.53
C ILE A 169 -13.09 -13.13 -2.04
N GLU A 170 -12.65 -12.10 -1.31
CA GLU A 170 -12.31 -12.21 0.10
C GLU A 170 -13.50 -12.63 0.99
N PRO A 171 -14.70 -12.03 0.87
CA PRO A 171 -15.83 -12.38 1.74
C PRO A 171 -16.46 -13.74 1.40
N LEU A 172 -16.38 -14.18 0.14
CA LEU A 172 -17.14 -15.34 -0.35
C LEU A 172 -16.31 -16.63 -0.44
N SER A 173 -14.98 -16.58 -0.34
CA SER A 173 -14.13 -17.74 -0.62
C SER A 173 -12.97 -17.93 0.36
N GLY A 174 -12.64 -19.20 0.66
CA GLY A 174 -11.48 -19.56 1.47
C GLY A 174 -10.16 -19.55 0.70
N LEU A 175 -9.04 -19.34 1.39
CA LEU A 175 -7.71 -19.17 0.78
C LEU A 175 -7.25 -20.34 -0.09
N LYS A 176 -7.63 -21.58 0.26
CA LYS A 176 -7.29 -22.77 -0.54
C LYS A 176 -7.96 -22.73 -1.92
N LEU A 177 -9.23 -22.32 -1.99
CA LEU A 177 -9.95 -22.18 -3.26
C LEU A 177 -9.37 -21.03 -4.07
N GLN A 178 -9.09 -19.88 -3.44
CA GLN A 178 -8.48 -18.74 -4.11
C GLN A 178 -7.14 -19.10 -4.76
N SER A 179 -6.26 -19.80 -4.03
CA SER A 179 -4.97 -20.27 -4.57
C SER A 179 -5.14 -21.22 -5.76
N LEU A 180 -6.07 -22.17 -5.69
CA LEU A 180 -6.32 -23.13 -6.77
C LEU A 180 -6.89 -22.45 -8.01
N VAL A 181 -7.89 -21.56 -7.84
CA VAL A 181 -8.51 -20.80 -8.92
C VAL A 181 -7.49 -19.89 -9.59
N TRP A 182 -6.67 -19.19 -8.80
CA TRP A 182 -5.62 -18.33 -9.33
C TRP A 182 -4.58 -19.13 -10.13
N SER A 183 -4.17 -20.31 -9.63
CA SER A 183 -3.23 -21.20 -10.32
C SER A 183 -3.80 -21.72 -11.64
N GLY A 184 -5.09 -22.10 -11.67
CA GLY A 184 -5.77 -22.49 -12.90
C GLY A 184 -5.89 -21.33 -13.90
N ALA A 185 -6.23 -20.13 -13.41
CA ALA A 185 -6.31 -18.93 -14.24
C ALA A 185 -4.94 -18.52 -14.82
N TYR A 186 -3.84 -18.77 -14.09
CA TYR A 186 -2.48 -18.60 -14.61
C TYR A 186 -2.19 -19.53 -15.80
N MET A 187 -2.59 -20.81 -15.72
CA MET A 187 -2.45 -21.75 -16.85
C MET A 187 -3.22 -21.30 -18.09
N VAL A 188 -4.45 -20.82 -17.88
CA VAL A 188 -5.28 -20.25 -18.95
C VAL A 188 -4.61 -19.02 -19.55
N TYR A 189 -4.04 -18.15 -18.73
CA TYR A 189 -3.29 -16.98 -19.17
C TYR A 189 -2.08 -17.37 -20.04
N VAL A 190 -1.25 -18.33 -19.62
CA VAL A 190 -0.09 -18.80 -20.40
C VAL A 190 -0.54 -19.33 -21.77
N LEU A 191 -1.59 -20.13 -21.81
CA LEU A 191 -2.17 -20.62 -23.06
C LEU A 191 -2.63 -19.45 -23.94
N PHE A 192 -3.28 -18.45 -23.36
CA PHE A 192 -3.79 -17.30 -24.10
C PHE A 192 -2.67 -16.40 -24.65
N VAL A 193 -1.58 -16.23 -23.91
CA VAL A 193 -0.36 -15.55 -24.39
C VAL A 193 0.22 -16.30 -25.59
N LEU A 194 0.34 -17.63 -25.51
CA LEU A 194 0.82 -18.46 -26.61
C LEU A 194 -0.06 -18.32 -27.87
N LEU A 195 -1.38 -18.42 -27.72
CA LEU A 195 -2.33 -18.26 -28.82
C LEU A 195 -2.25 -16.87 -29.46
N THR A 196 -2.09 -15.83 -28.64
CA THR A 196 -1.92 -14.45 -29.09
C THR A 196 -0.60 -14.27 -29.86
N TRP A 197 0.50 -14.82 -29.35
CA TRP A 197 1.79 -14.80 -30.03
C TRP A 197 1.73 -15.54 -31.38
N LEU A 198 1.13 -16.72 -31.44
CA LEU A 198 0.96 -17.51 -32.67
C LEU A 198 0.15 -16.80 -33.75
N LYS A 199 -0.79 -15.92 -33.33
CA LYS A 199 -1.64 -15.13 -34.22
C LYS A 199 -0.94 -13.86 -34.72
N ILE A 200 -0.22 -13.15 -33.85
CA ILE A 200 0.46 -11.89 -34.17
C ILE A 200 1.76 -12.14 -34.94
N ARG A 201 2.51 -13.19 -34.56
CA ARG A 201 3.83 -13.57 -35.10
C ARG A 201 4.80 -12.37 -35.22
N PRO A 202 5.15 -11.74 -34.09
CA PRO A 202 5.98 -10.53 -34.07
C PRO A 202 7.42 -10.76 -34.59
N ASP A 203 7.89 -12.02 -34.66
CA ASP A 203 9.24 -12.40 -35.09
C ASP A 203 9.40 -12.48 -36.63
N LYS A 204 8.33 -12.32 -37.42
CA LYS A 204 8.47 -12.14 -38.87
C LYS A 204 8.92 -10.71 -39.14
N GLU A 205 10.21 -10.54 -39.47
CA GLU A 205 10.78 -9.27 -39.92
C GLU A 205 9.87 -8.60 -40.96
N TYR A 206 9.19 -7.53 -40.54
CA TYR A 206 8.70 -6.52 -41.47
C TYR A 206 9.51 -5.25 -41.26
N ARG A 207 10.73 -5.25 -41.80
CA ARG A 207 11.44 -4.03 -42.18
C ARG A 207 11.09 -3.73 -43.63
N THR A 208 10.43 -2.61 -43.91
CA THR A 208 10.61 -1.92 -45.20
C THR A 208 11.46 -0.68 -44.97
N PRO A 209 12.55 -0.48 -45.74
CA PRO A 209 13.42 0.69 -45.62
C PRO A 209 12.79 1.95 -46.27
N THR A 210 13.02 3.09 -45.60
CA THR A 210 13.14 4.46 -46.12
C THR A 210 11.88 5.17 -46.68
N GLU A 211 11.51 6.30 -46.04
CA GLU A 211 11.53 7.58 -46.75
C GLU A 211 11.77 8.76 -45.80
N THR A 212 12.75 9.55 -46.21
CA THR A 212 13.37 10.71 -45.61
C THR A 212 12.46 11.93 -45.73
N THR A 213 12.24 12.69 -44.66
CA THR A 213 12.19 14.17 -44.70
C THR A 213 12.23 14.73 -43.28
N GLY A 214 13.27 15.51 -42.99
CA GLY A 214 13.43 16.25 -41.74
C GLY A 214 14.56 15.71 -40.88
N ALA A 215 15.76 16.26 -41.07
CA ALA A 215 16.96 16.12 -40.23
C ALA A 215 16.73 15.39 -38.89
N THR A 216 17.14 14.13 -38.83
CA THR A 216 17.28 13.40 -37.56
C THR A 216 18.43 14.02 -36.79
N ALA A 217 18.13 15.08 -36.04
CA ALA A 217 18.94 15.45 -34.90
C ALA A 217 19.13 14.17 -34.08
N THR A 218 20.38 13.73 -33.92
CA THR A 218 20.73 12.69 -32.96
C THR A 218 20.00 13.00 -31.66
N PRO A 219 19.20 12.07 -31.10
CA PRO A 219 18.41 12.35 -29.91
C PRO A 219 19.36 12.89 -28.85
N LYS A 220 19.09 14.11 -28.38
CA LYS A 220 19.94 14.77 -27.39
C LYS A 220 20.14 13.79 -26.22
N PRO A 221 21.38 13.55 -25.77
CA PRO A 221 21.61 12.71 -24.61
C PRO A 221 20.91 13.32 -23.41
N LEU A 222 20.19 12.49 -22.64
CA LEU A 222 19.55 12.93 -21.41
C LEU A 222 20.63 13.36 -20.41
N MET A 223 20.40 14.48 -19.74
CA MET A 223 21.21 14.88 -18.60
C MET A 223 20.78 14.13 -17.35
N HIS A 224 21.72 13.75 -16.49
CA HIS A 224 21.41 13.08 -15.22
C HIS A 224 20.43 13.87 -14.34
N THR A 225 20.39 15.20 -14.48
CA THR A 225 19.46 16.10 -13.78
C THR A 225 18.00 15.90 -14.18
N GLU A 226 17.72 15.35 -15.36
CA GLU A 226 16.34 15.09 -15.84
C GLU A 226 15.71 13.88 -15.16
N TYR A 227 16.53 12.96 -14.63
CA TYR A 227 16.06 11.77 -13.92
C TYR A 227 15.53 12.08 -12.51
N LEU A 228 16.13 13.07 -11.84
CA LEU A 228 15.80 13.43 -10.47
C LEU A 228 14.31 13.77 -10.27
N PRO A 229 13.68 14.65 -11.07
CA PRO A 229 12.25 14.91 -10.92
C PRO A 229 11.40 13.67 -11.22
N TRP A 230 11.77 12.82 -12.18
CA TRP A 230 11.02 11.59 -12.46
C TRP A 230 11.03 10.62 -11.29
N ILE A 231 12.20 10.45 -10.66
CA ILE A 231 12.38 9.60 -9.48
C ILE A 231 11.59 10.17 -8.31
N LEU A 232 11.72 11.46 -8.00
CA LEU A 232 11.05 12.09 -6.85
C LEU A 232 9.53 12.15 -7.01
N LEU A 233 9.02 12.49 -8.19
CA LEU A 233 7.57 12.50 -8.49
C LEU A 233 6.95 11.11 -8.53
N SER A 234 7.76 10.04 -8.55
CA SER A 234 7.28 8.66 -8.41
C SER A 234 7.47 8.13 -6.99
N ALA A 235 8.58 8.47 -6.33
CA ALA A 235 8.91 8.04 -4.98
C ALA A 235 7.99 8.64 -3.93
N LEU A 236 7.73 9.94 -4.02
CA LEU A 236 6.97 10.64 -2.99
C LEU A 236 5.49 10.21 -2.92
N PRO A 237 4.73 10.09 -4.04
CA PRO A 237 3.37 9.54 -3.97
C PRO A 237 3.35 8.05 -3.60
N SER A 238 4.39 7.26 -3.92
CA SER A 238 4.52 5.88 -3.46
C SER A 238 4.71 5.80 -1.93
N ALA A 239 5.62 6.61 -1.38
CA ALA A 239 5.79 6.74 0.08
C ALA A 239 4.50 7.23 0.75
N PHE A 240 3.82 8.20 0.14
CA PHE A 240 2.58 8.76 0.67
C PHE A 240 1.42 7.76 0.62
N LEU A 241 1.32 6.92 -0.41
CA LEU A 241 0.39 5.78 -0.46
C LEU A 241 0.59 4.88 0.76
N MET A 242 1.84 4.52 1.04
CA MET A 242 2.17 3.60 2.13
C MET A 242 1.96 4.23 3.51
N ALA A 243 2.35 5.49 3.68
CA ALA A 243 2.10 6.25 4.90
C ALA A 243 0.59 6.43 5.15
N THR A 244 -0.18 6.76 4.12
CA THR A 244 -1.65 6.87 4.20
C THR A 244 -2.27 5.52 4.56
N THR A 245 -1.85 4.44 3.91
CA THR A 245 -2.36 3.10 4.21
C THR A 245 -2.09 2.71 5.67
N ASN A 246 -0.90 3.01 6.18
CA ASN A 246 -0.54 2.76 7.58
C ASN A 246 -1.41 3.61 8.54
N TYR A 247 -1.58 4.89 8.25
CA TYR A 247 -2.47 5.78 9.02
C TYR A 247 -3.90 5.25 9.07
N LEU A 248 -4.49 4.90 7.92
CA LEU A 248 -5.84 4.35 7.86
C LEU A 248 -5.95 3.04 8.65
N THR A 249 -4.92 2.21 8.59
CA THR A 249 -4.91 0.92 9.28
C THR A 249 -4.85 1.06 10.80
N LEU A 250 -4.11 2.05 11.30
CA LEU A 250 -4.01 2.35 12.74
C LEU A 250 -5.34 2.89 13.31
N GLU A 251 -6.15 3.54 12.47
CA GLU A 251 -7.38 4.21 12.89
C GLU A 251 -8.64 3.35 12.67
N VAL A 252 -8.74 2.68 11.51
CA VAL A 252 -9.92 1.90 11.10
C VAL A 252 -9.77 0.42 11.44
N GLY A 253 -8.54 -0.05 11.67
CA GLY A 253 -8.20 -1.45 11.84
C GLY A 253 -7.58 -2.05 10.58
N SER A 254 -7.02 -3.24 10.73
CA SER A 254 -6.18 -3.86 9.70
C SER A 254 -6.83 -5.06 9.05
N PHE A 255 -7.32 -4.84 7.83
CA PHE A 255 -7.90 -5.86 6.97
C PHE A 255 -7.77 -5.42 5.50
N PRO A 256 -7.74 -6.34 4.52
CA PRO A 256 -7.40 -6.02 3.13
C PRO A 256 -8.19 -4.91 2.47
N PHE A 257 -9.47 -4.76 2.82
CA PHE A 257 -10.28 -3.65 2.32
C PHE A 257 -9.65 -2.27 2.58
N VAL A 258 -9.10 -2.04 3.78
CA VAL A 258 -8.44 -0.77 4.15
C VAL A 258 -7.17 -0.56 3.33
N TRP A 259 -6.51 -1.64 2.94
CA TRP A 259 -5.26 -1.61 2.16
C TRP A 259 -5.50 -1.39 0.67
N VAL A 260 -6.59 -1.95 0.14
CA VAL A 260 -6.91 -1.94 -1.29
C VAL A 260 -7.36 -0.56 -1.77
N ILE A 261 -8.14 0.18 -0.96
CA ILE A 261 -8.70 1.48 -1.40
C ILE A 261 -7.61 2.52 -1.73
N PRO A 262 -6.62 2.79 -0.86
CA PRO A 262 -5.55 3.72 -1.19
C PRO A 262 -4.77 3.30 -2.45
N LEU A 263 -4.48 2.00 -2.60
CA LEU A 263 -3.80 1.48 -3.78
C LEU A 263 -4.63 1.68 -5.06
N ALA A 264 -5.94 1.41 -5.00
CA ALA A 264 -6.85 1.62 -6.11
C ALA A 264 -6.93 3.10 -6.52
N LEU A 265 -6.96 4.03 -5.56
CA LEU A 265 -6.90 5.47 -5.83
C LEU A 265 -5.55 5.88 -6.41
N TYR A 266 -4.45 5.36 -5.87
CA TYR A 266 -3.11 5.59 -6.40
C TYR A 266 -2.99 5.16 -7.87
N LEU A 267 -3.43 3.94 -8.21
CA LEU A 267 -3.47 3.48 -9.60
C LEU A 267 -4.46 4.29 -10.44
N GLY A 268 -5.63 4.62 -9.89
CA GLY A 268 -6.62 5.48 -10.53
C GLY A 268 -6.05 6.84 -10.94
N SER A 269 -5.10 7.38 -10.17
CA SER A 269 -4.48 8.66 -10.51
C SER A 269 -3.59 8.55 -11.75
N PHE A 270 -2.90 7.41 -11.96
CA PHE A 270 -2.22 7.12 -13.22
C PHE A 270 -3.21 7.01 -14.38
N ILE A 271 -4.39 6.39 -14.19
CA ILE A 271 -5.43 6.29 -15.23
C ILE A 271 -5.92 7.67 -15.67
N VAL A 272 -6.18 8.55 -14.70
CA VAL A 272 -6.70 9.90 -14.97
C VAL A 272 -5.66 10.78 -15.66
N THR A 273 -4.39 10.66 -15.25
CA THR A 273 -3.32 11.57 -15.69
C THR A 273 -2.60 11.09 -16.95
N PHE A 274 -2.29 9.80 -17.08
CA PHE A 274 -1.62 9.22 -18.24
C PHE A 274 -2.63 8.87 -19.32
N ARG A 275 -3.20 9.89 -19.98
CA ARG A 275 -4.10 9.76 -21.13
C ARG A 275 -3.77 10.76 -22.24
N THR A 276 -4.23 10.56 -23.46
CA THR A 276 -4.07 11.55 -24.55
C THR A 276 -4.65 12.89 -24.09
N HIS A 277 -3.84 13.96 -24.11
CA HIS A 277 -4.13 15.28 -23.50
C HIS A 277 -4.40 15.27 -21.98
N GLY A 278 -3.85 14.30 -21.25
CA GLY A 278 -3.82 14.25 -19.80
C GLY A 278 -2.84 15.24 -19.17
N GLY A 279 -2.44 14.99 -17.93
CA GLY A 279 -1.63 15.90 -17.10
C GLY A 279 -2.38 16.36 -15.86
N VAL A 280 -1.89 17.43 -15.23
CA VAL A 280 -2.52 17.98 -14.03
C VAL A 280 -3.70 18.88 -14.43
N PRO A 281 -4.92 18.61 -13.93
CA PRO A 281 -6.05 19.52 -14.08
C PRO A 281 -5.70 20.94 -13.64
N ARG A 282 -6.10 21.96 -14.42
CA ARG A 282 -5.72 23.36 -14.18
C ARG A 282 -6.05 23.84 -12.77
N PHE A 283 -7.20 23.45 -12.22
CA PHE A 283 -7.58 23.83 -10.85
C PHE A 283 -6.62 23.25 -9.80
N LEU A 284 -6.18 21.99 -9.94
CA LEU A 284 -5.21 21.37 -9.04
C LEU A 284 -3.82 22.02 -9.14
N LYS A 285 -3.42 22.49 -10.33
CA LYS A 285 -2.19 23.31 -10.48
C LYS A 285 -2.23 24.61 -9.67
N LEU A 286 -3.42 25.17 -9.44
CA LEU A 286 -3.59 26.37 -8.63
C LEU A 286 -3.69 26.08 -7.13
N PHE A 287 -4.34 24.98 -6.74
CA PHE A 287 -4.73 24.71 -5.34
C PHE A 287 -3.89 23.62 -4.63
N TRP A 288 -2.72 23.24 -5.17
CA TRP A 288 -1.90 22.18 -4.56
C TRP A 288 -1.49 22.51 -3.11
N LEU A 289 -1.26 23.78 -2.76
CA LEU A 289 -0.87 24.17 -1.40
C LEU A 289 -2.01 23.93 -0.42
N GLU A 290 -3.23 24.31 -0.78
CA GLU A 290 -4.45 24.08 0.00
C GLU A 290 -4.73 22.59 0.17
N LEU A 291 -4.44 21.77 -0.83
CA LEU A 291 -4.57 20.31 -0.72
C LEU A 291 -3.59 19.73 0.31
N LEU A 292 -2.34 20.19 0.33
CA LEU A 292 -1.36 19.76 1.34
C LEU A 292 -1.75 20.25 2.74
N LEU A 293 -2.26 21.47 2.87
CA LEU A 293 -2.79 22.01 4.13
C LEU A 293 -4.04 21.24 4.60
N ALA A 294 -4.92 20.86 3.69
CA ALA A 294 -6.08 20.02 4.00
C ALA A 294 -5.64 18.63 4.46
N ALA A 295 -4.63 18.02 3.82
CA ALA A 295 -4.11 16.71 4.20
C ALA A 295 -3.53 16.70 5.62
N ILE A 296 -2.81 17.76 6.03
CA ILE A 296 -2.28 17.86 7.39
C ILE A 296 -3.40 18.19 8.39
N ALA A 297 -4.35 19.05 8.05
CA ALA A 297 -5.49 19.37 8.92
C ALA A 297 -6.34 18.13 9.21
N LEU A 298 -6.69 17.35 8.18
CA LEU A 298 -7.44 16.10 8.32
C LEU A 298 -6.67 15.03 9.11
N TYR A 299 -5.35 14.94 8.90
CA TYR A 299 -4.48 14.06 9.69
C TYR A 299 -4.51 14.42 11.19
N LEU A 300 -4.48 15.71 11.52
CA LEU A 300 -4.49 16.16 12.92
C LEU A 300 -5.87 16.07 13.60
N LEU A 301 -6.95 16.13 12.82
CA LEU A 301 -8.32 15.92 13.33
C LEU A 301 -8.59 14.46 13.73
N GLY A 302 -7.85 13.49 13.18
CA GLY A 302 -8.07 12.06 13.39
C GLY A 302 -9.28 11.52 12.62
N LEU A 303 -9.36 10.19 12.41
CA LEU A 303 -10.43 9.58 11.60
C LEU A 303 -11.69 9.22 12.40
N GLY A 304 -11.93 9.89 13.53
CA GLY A 304 -13.06 9.62 14.42
C GLY A 304 -14.45 9.77 13.77
N MET A 305 -14.53 10.30 12.54
CA MET A 305 -15.76 10.44 11.77
C MET A 305 -15.57 9.97 10.32
N TRP A 306 -16.53 9.18 9.79
CA TRP A 306 -16.51 8.70 8.40
C TRP A 306 -16.32 9.78 7.33
N PRO A 307 -16.89 11.01 7.46
CA PRO A 307 -16.61 12.09 6.50
C PRO A 307 -15.14 12.51 6.45
N VAL A 308 -14.41 12.44 7.56
CA VAL A 308 -12.97 12.78 7.62
C VAL A 308 -12.16 11.73 6.86
N LEU A 309 -12.48 10.44 7.03
CA LEU A 309 -11.89 9.36 6.24
C LEU A 309 -12.10 9.57 4.74
N LEU A 310 -13.33 9.88 4.32
CA LEU A 310 -13.62 10.12 2.91
C LEU A 310 -12.88 11.35 2.37
N ALA A 311 -12.85 12.45 3.13
CA ALA A 311 -12.11 13.65 2.78
C ALA A 311 -10.61 13.36 2.65
N GLN A 312 -10.05 12.57 3.57
CA GLN A 312 -8.64 12.15 3.56
C GLN A 312 -8.30 11.37 2.29
N LEU A 313 -9.14 10.40 1.89
CA LEU A 313 -8.96 9.64 0.65
C LEU A 313 -9.07 10.51 -0.60
N CYS A 314 -10.02 11.47 -0.62
CA CYS A 314 -10.17 12.42 -1.72
C CYS A 314 -8.96 13.34 -1.86
N VAL A 315 -8.45 13.88 -0.75
CA VAL A 315 -7.24 14.73 -0.74
C VAL A 315 -6.01 13.91 -1.13
N PHE A 316 -5.85 12.69 -0.61
CA PHE A 316 -4.81 11.75 -1.01
C PHE A 316 -4.80 11.52 -2.53
N PHE A 317 -5.97 11.23 -3.10
CA PHE A 317 -6.13 11.03 -4.54
C PHE A 317 -5.78 12.28 -5.35
N ALA A 318 -6.22 13.45 -4.90
CA ALA A 318 -5.92 14.73 -5.56
C ALA A 318 -4.41 15.05 -5.55
N ILE A 319 -3.70 14.79 -4.44
CA ILE A 319 -2.24 14.95 -4.34
C ILE A 319 -1.55 13.98 -5.32
N CYS A 320 -2.00 12.73 -5.42
CA CYS A 320 -1.47 11.77 -6.39
C CYS A 320 -1.70 12.22 -7.84
N ILE A 321 -2.87 12.79 -8.15
CA ILE A 321 -3.14 13.38 -9.48
C ILE A 321 -2.16 14.52 -9.80
N VAL A 322 -1.86 15.38 -8.83
CA VAL A 322 -0.86 16.45 -9.04
C VAL A 322 0.50 15.82 -9.32
N ALA A 323 0.98 14.91 -8.48
CA ALA A 323 2.29 14.28 -8.64
C ALA A 323 2.44 13.50 -9.96
N HIS A 324 1.50 12.58 -10.24
CA HIS A 324 1.54 11.77 -11.46
C HIS A 324 1.21 12.58 -12.72
N GLY A 325 0.36 13.59 -12.62
CA GLY A 325 0.09 14.51 -13.74
C GLY A 325 1.33 15.33 -14.10
N THR A 326 2.07 15.85 -13.10
CA THR A 326 3.34 16.54 -13.33
C THR A 326 4.38 15.58 -13.91
N LEU A 327 4.44 14.34 -13.40
CA LEU A 327 5.31 13.30 -13.95
C LEU A 327 5.00 13.03 -15.43
N TYR A 328 3.72 12.92 -15.79
CA TYR A 328 3.26 12.74 -17.17
C TYR A 328 3.60 13.93 -18.08
N GLU A 329 3.49 15.16 -17.57
CA GLU A 329 3.85 16.38 -18.31
C GLU A 329 5.37 16.48 -18.57
N LEU A 330 6.20 15.88 -17.70
CA LEU A 330 7.66 15.83 -17.84
C LEU A 330 8.17 14.63 -18.66
N ARG A 331 7.28 13.83 -19.26
CA ARG A 331 7.70 12.64 -20.02
C ARG A 331 8.54 13.05 -21.23
N PRO A 332 9.63 12.31 -21.53
CA PRO A 332 10.49 12.63 -22.66
C PRO A 332 9.88 12.14 -24.00
N PRO A 333 10.46 12.54 -25.15
CA PRO A 333 10.11 12.00 -26.46
C PRO A 333 10.25 10.47 -26.53
N GLU A 334 9.61 9.85 -27.54
CA GLU A 334 9.48 8.39 -27.67
C GLU A 334 10.80 7.60 -27.59
N SER A 335 11.90 8.20 -28.05
CA SER A 335 13.25 7.61 -28.01
C SER A 335 13.76 7.31 -26.60
N HIS A 336 13.24 7.99 -25.57
CA HIS A 336 13.72 7.93 -24.19
C HIS A 336 12.67 7.39 -23.20
N LEU A 337 11.49 6.97 -23.68
CA LEU A 337 10.37 6.53 -22.83
C LEU A 337 10.74 5.37 -21.90
N THR A 338 11.62 4.46 -22.32
CA THR A 338 11.99 3.34 -21.45
C THR A 338 12.77 3.79 -20.22
N HIS A 339 13.68 4.76 -20.36
CA HIS A 339 14.40 5.33 -19.22
C HIS A 339 13.44 6.00 -18.25
N PHE A 340 12.42 6.70 -18.76
CA PHE A 340 11.39 7.34 -17.95
C PHE A 340 10.60 6.32 -17.11
N TYR A 341 10.05 5.26 -17.72
CA TYR A 341 9.29 4.24 -16.98
C TYR A 341 10.14 3.44 -15.99
N LEU A 342 11.40 3.14 -16.34
CA LEU A 342 12.33 2.47 -15.43
C LEU A 342 12.65 3.35 -14.21
N SER A 343 12.89 4.64 -14.44
CA SER A 343 13.14 5.62 -13.37
C SER A 343 11.92 5.83 -12.50
N SER A 344 10.72 5.80 -13.08
CA SER A 344 9.47 5.88 -12.33
C SER A 344 9.24 4.67 -11.44
N ALA A 345 9.43 3.45 -11.97
CA ALA A 345 9.36 2.21 -11.19
C ALA A 345 10.42 2.18 -10.07
N PHE A 346 11.64 2.63 -10.36
CA PHE A 346 12.72 2.76 -9.37
C PHE A 346 12.39 3.78 -8.27
N GLY A 347 11.85 4.95 -8.65
CA GLY A 347 11.35 5.93 -7.70
C GLY A 347 10.27 5.35 -6.80
N GLY A 348 9.28 4.66 -7.38
CA GLY A 348 8.25 3.95 -6.62
C GLY A 348 8.81 3.00 -5.55
N LEU A 349 9.81 2.19 -5.91
CA LEU A 349 10.52 1.31 -4.98
C LEU A 349 11.26 2.09 -3.88
N ILE A 350 11.96 3.17 -4.20
CA ILE A 350 12.64 4.00 -3.19
C ILE A 350 11.64 4.52 -2.16
N GLY A 351 10.50 5.05 -2.63
CA GLY A 351 9.44 5.55 -1.77
C GLY A 351 8.91 4.45 -0.84
N GLY A 352 8.65 3.26 -1.39
CA GLY A 352 8.14 2.14 -0.59
C GLY A 352 9.17 1.53 0.36
N ALA A 353 10.43 1.49 -0.05
CA ALA A 353 11.54 1.04 0.79
C ALA A 353 11.80 1.98 1.96
N PHE A 354 11.66 3.29 1.76
CA PHE A 354 11.75 4.25 2.86
C PHE A 354 10.68 3.98 3.92
N VAL A 355 9.41 3.82 3.54
CA VAL A 355 8.31 3.61 4.51
C VAL A 355 8.36 2.22 5.15
N SER A 356 8.78 1.20 4.40
CA SER A 356 8.80 -0.18 4.93
C SER A 356 10.06 -0.48 5.74
N LEU A 357 11.24 -0.04 5.28
CA LEU A 357 12.51 -0.47 5.88
C LEU A 357 13.13 0.60 6.78
N VAL A 358 12.93 1.89 6.48
CA VAL A 358 13.64 2.96 7.18
C VAL A 358 12.76 3.59 8.27
N ALA A 359 11.54 3.96 7.91
CA ALA A 359 10.63 4.71 8.80
C ALA A 359 10.39 4.03 10.16
N PRO A 360 10.13 2.70 10.27
CA PRO A 360 9.87 2.06 11.56
C PRO A 360 11.07 2.05 12.50
N HIS A 361 12.29 2.12 11.98
CA HIS A 361 13.52 2.12 12.78
C HIS A 361 14.00 3.53 13.14
N VAL A 362 13.71 4.52 12.30
CA VAL A 362 14.12 5.91 12.51
C VAL A 362 13.07 6.68 13.34
N PHE A 363 11.79 6.37 13.15
CA PHE A 363 10.69 7.14 13.73
C PHE A 363 9.97 6.36 14.84
N ARG A 364 9.76 7.02 15.99
CA ARG A 364 8.98 6.47 17.11
C ARG A 364 7.46 6.56 16.91
N GLY A 365 7.02 7.23 15.85
CA GLY A 365 5.62 7.39 15.47
C GLY A 365 5.49 7.47 13.96
N LEU A 366 4.31 7.81 13.45
CA LEU A 366 4.02 7.88 12.02
C LEU A 366 4.51 9.19 11.37
N PHE A 367 5.79 9.51 11.51
CA PHE A 367 6.37 10.77 11.02
C PHE A 367 6.58 10.80 9.49
N GLU A 368 6.57 9.65 8.82
CA GLU A 368 6.67 9.57 7.36
C GLU A 368 5.51 10.27 6.63
N TYR A 369 4.30 10.32 7.23
CA TYR A 369 3.14 10.99 6.65
C TYR A 369 3.34 12.52 6.57
N PRO A 370 3.57 13.24 7.69
CA PRO A 370 3.83 14.69 7.64
C PRO A 370 5.13 15.02 6.90
N LEU A 371 6.17 14.17 6.98
CA LEU A 371 7.39 14.36 6.21
C LEU A 371 7.12 14.32 4.69
N ALA A 372 6.30 13.38 4.22
CA ALA A 372 5.93 13.32 2.81
C ALA A 372 5.22 14.61 2.35
N LEU A 373 4.32 15.16 3.17
CA LEU A 373 3.65 16.43 2.88
C LEU A 373 4.63 17.61 2.78
N ILE A 374 5.60 17.71 3.69
CA ILE A 374 6.66 18.74 3.65
C ILE A 374 7.48 18.61 2.35
N LEU A 375 7.88 17.39 2.00
CA LEU A 375 8.62 17.14 0.76
C LEU A 375 7.77 17.45 -0.48
N PHE A 376 6.45 17.26 -0.43
CA PHE A 376 5.55 17.64 -1.53
C PHE A 376 5.51 19.16 -1.70
N VAL A 377 5.55 19.94 -0.63
CA VAL A 377 5.63 21.41 -0.72
C VAL A 377 6.88 21.81 -1.51
N ALA A 378 8.04 21.25 -1.17
CA ALA A 378 9.30 21.55 -1.87
C ALA A 378 9.25 21.10 -3.35
N LEU A 379 8.74 19.90 -3.61
CA LEU A 379 8.69 19.33 -4.96
C LEU A 379 7.69 20.06 -5.86
N PHE A 380 6.48 20.33 -5.39
CA PHE A 380 5.46 21.06 -6.15
C PHE A 380 5.84 22.52 -6.33
N TRP A 381 6.53 23.12 -5.36
CA TRP A 381 7.12 24.44 -5.55
C TRP A 381 8.18 24.43 -6.64
N TRP A 382 9.09 23.44 -6.65
CA TRP A 382 10.12 23.32 -7.70
C TRP A 382 9.50 23.14 -9.09
N GLN A 383 8.46 22.32 -9.21
CA GLN A 383 7.77 22.00 -10.47
C GLN A 383 6.55 22.88 -10.76
N ARG A 384 6.42 24.04 -10.10
CA ARG A 384 5.23 24.87 -10.19
C ARG A 384 5.03 25.46 -11.58
N ASP A 385 3.78 25.47 -12.03
CA ASP A 385 3.38 26.12 -13.28
C ASP A 385 3.40 27.66 -13.13
N LYS A 386 3.68 28.38 -14.22
CA LYS A 386 3.60 29.85 -14.27
C LYS A 386 2.20 30.37 -13.89
N ALA A 387 1.15 29.56 -14.10
CA ALA A 387 -0.21 29.90 -13.67
C ALA A 387 -0.32 30.12 -12.16
N PHE A 388 0.42 29.36 -11.35
CA PHE A 388 0.42 29.51 -9.89
C PHE A 388 1.06 30.84 -9.48
N THR A 389 2.21 31.20 -10.05
CA THR A 389 2.88 32.48 -9.79
C THR A 389 2.08 33.67 -10.30
N ASN A 390 1.46 33.54 -11.48
CA ASN A 390 0.66 34.61 -12.09
C ASN A 390 -0.63 34.90 -11.31
N PHE A 391 -1.21 33.91 -10.62
CA PHE A 391 -2.35 34.14 -9.74
C PHE A 391 -2.01 35.17 -8.66
N TRP A 392 -0.86 35.05 -7.99
CA TRP A 392 -0.45 35.99 -6.94
C TRP A 392 -0.17 37.40 -7.46
N LEU A 393 0.26 37.52 -8.71
CA LEU A 393 0.61 38.81 -9.33
C LEU A 393 -0.62 39.54 -9.90
N ASN A 394 -1.60 38.82 -10.44
CA ASN A 394 -2.67 39.40 -11.27
C ASN A 394 -4.10 39.17 -10.74
N SER A 395 -4.28 38.55 -9.57
CA SER A 395 -5.63 38.31 -9.02
C SER A 395 -6.24 39.55 -8.39
N SER A 396 -7.58 39.60 -8.39
CA SER A 396 -8.32 40.63 -7.65
C SER A 396 -8.05 40.52 -6.15
N ARG A 397 -8.13 41.65 -5.44
CA ARG A 397 -8.00 41.67 -3.96
C ARG A 397 -8.96 40.68 -3.30
N PHE A 398 -10.18 40.58 -3.81
CA PHE A 398 -11.19 39.64 -3.31
C PHE A 398 -10.73 38.18 -3.41
N ALA A 399 -10.16 37.76 -4.55
CA ALA A 399 -9.66 36.40 -4.75
C ALA A 399 -8.44 36.08 -3.87
N ALA A 400 -7.58 37.07 -3.61
CA ALA A 400 -6.47 36.90 -2.67
C ALA A 400 -6.97 36.76 -1.22
N TRP A 401 -7.91 37.59 -0.79
CA TRP A 401 -8.52 37.53 0.54
C TRP A 401 -9.26 36.21 0.77
N SER A 402 -10.06 35.74 -0.19
CA SER A 402 -10.78 34.46 -0.05
C SER A 402 -9.81 33.29 0.10
N ARG A 403 -8.71 33.28 -0.66
CA ARG A 403 -7.65 32.27 -0.55
C ARG A 403 -6.97 32.31 0.82
N MET A 404 -6.65 33.50 1.35
CA MET A 404 -6.07 33.65 2.68
C MET A 404 -7.00 33.17 3.79
N ILE A 405 -8.32 33.40 3.66
CA ILE A 405 -9.32 32.89 4.61
C ILE A 405 -9.32 31.35 4.60
N VAL A 406 -9.33 30.73 3.41
CA VAL A 406 -9.27 29.26 3.29
C VAL A 406 -8.00 28.71 3.94
N ILE A 407 -6.84 29.32 3.68
CA ILE A 407 -5.57 28.92 4.32
C ILE A 407 -5.68 29.07 5.85
N GLY A 408 -6.24 30.17 6.35
CA GLY A 408 -6.46 30.39 7.78
C GLY A 408 -7.33 29.29 8.43
N ILE A 409 -8.42 28.89 7.76
CA ILE A 409 -9.29 27.80 8.21
C ILE A 409 -8.53 26.46 8.26
N LEU A 410 -7.73 26.16 7.23
CA LEU A 410 -6.96 24.91 7.16
C LEU A 410 -5.81 24.86 8.19
N VAL A 411 -5.25 26.01 8.57
CA VAL A 411 -4.19 26.10 9.57
C VAL A 411 -4.74 26.03 11.01
N PHE A 412 -6.01 26.38 11.23
CA PHE A 412 -6.61 26.41 12.57
C PHE A 412 -6.53 25.06 13.33
N PRO A 413 -6.87 23.89 12.74
CA PRO A 413 -6.70 22.60 13.40
C PRO A 413 -5.25 22.31 13.80
N ILE A 414 -4.27 22.81 13.02
CA ILE A 414 -2.84 22.65 13.32
C ILE A 414 -2.48 23.38 14.63
N ALA A 415 -2.92 24.63 14.77
CA ALA A 415 -2.71 25.41 15.99
C ALA A 415 -3.41 24.79 17.22
N GLY A 416 -4.64 24.30 17.04
CA GLY A 416 -5.39 23.60 18.08
C GLY A 416 -4.68 22.31 18.53
N TRP A 417 -4.21 21.50 17.59
CA TRP A 417 -3.49 20.26 17.89
C TRP A 417 -2.19 20.52 18.64
N ILE A 418 -1.41 21.53 18.25
CA ILE A 418 -0.20 21.94 18.96
C ILE A 418 -0.54 22.30 20.41
N SER A 419 -1.61 23.07 20.62
CA SER A 419 -2.06 23.50 21.95
C SER A 419 -2.45 22.32 22.85
N VAL A 420 -3.18 21.33 22.33
CA VAL A 420 -3.56 20.12 23.08
C VAL A 420 -2.36 19.21 23.36
N SER A 421 -1.46 19.07 22.39
CA SER A 421 -0.28 18.21 22.50
C SER A 421 0.72 18.71 23.54
N VAL A 422 0.87 20.02 23.68
CA VAL A 422 1.68 20.63 24.76
C VAL A 422 1.12 20.30 26.15
N ASN A 423 -0.21 20.17 26.28
CA ASN A 423 -0.87 19.88 27.55
C ASN A 423 -0.96 18.39 27.89
N THR A 424 -0.70 17.49 26.94
CA THR A 424 -0.80 16.04 27.15
C THR A 424 0.60 15.42 27.17
N SER A 425 1.17 15.19 28.36
CA SER A 425 2.51 14.60 28.46
C SER A 425 2.48 13.11 28.12
N THR A 426 2.96 12.76 26.92
CA THR A 426 3.22 11.36 26.56
C THR A 426 4.40 10.84 27.37
N LYS A 427 4.18 9.82 28.20
CA LYS A 427 5.21 9.23 29.08
C LYS A 427 6.12 8.25 28.34
N PHE A 428 5.54 7.54 27.38
CA PHE A 428 6.23 6.53 26.60
C PHE A 428 5.67 6.51 25.18
N LEU A 429 6.56 6.41 24.21
CA LEU A 429 6.24 6.26 22.79
C LEU A 429 7.20 5.24 22.19
N HIS A 430 6.65 4.17 21.64
CA HIS A 430 7.41 3.09 21.01
C HIS A 430 6.75 2.70 19.69
N ARG A 431 7.56 2.34 18.70
CA ARG A 431 7.08 1.83 17.41
C ARG A 431 7.87 0.58 17.07
N ASN A 432 7.16 -0.43 16.60
CA ASN A 432 7.74 -1.65 16.08
C ASN A 432 6.98 -2.14 14.85
N PHE A 433 7.16 -3.41 14.50
CA PHE A 433 6.51 -4.07 13.35
C PHE A 433 4.98 -4.12 13.47
N TYR A 434 4.44 -4.30 14.68
CA TYR A 434 3.01 -4.50 14.92
C TYR A 434 2.24 -3.20 15.04
N GLY A 435 2.91 -2.11 15.42
CA GLY A 435 2.33 -0.77 15.41
C GLY A 435 3.05 0.20 16.33
N THR A 436 2.28 1.12 16.91
CA THR A 436 2.80 2.19 17.78
C THR A 436 2.14 2.12 19.16
N TYR A 437 2.94 2.01 20.21
CA TYR A 437 2.49 2.09 21.59
C TYR A 437 2.66 3.50 22.15
N ARG A 438 1.65 3.95 22.89
CA ARG A 438 1.70 5.22 23.60
C ARG A 438 1.15 5.06 25.02
N ILE A 439 1.86 5.61 25.99
CA ILE A 439 1.40 5.66 27.39
C ILE A 439 1.21 7.11 27.80
N VAL A 440 0.02 7.38 28.31
CA VAL A 440 -0.38 8.68 28.84
C VAL A 440 -1.01 8.49 30.21
N ASP A 441 -0.76 9.43 31.10
CA ASP A 441 -1.48 9.54 32.36
C ASP A 441 -2.58 10.60 32.14
N GLN A 442 -3.85 10.20 32.28
CA GLN A 442 -4.99 11.09 32.14
C GLN A 442 -5.64 11.36 33.50
N PRO A 443 -5.87 12.63 33.88
CA PRO A 443 -6.67 12.94 35.05
C PRO A 443 -8.11 12.50 34.83
N ILE A 444 -8.76 11.99 35.87
CA ILE A 444 -10.19 11.67 35.83
C ILE A 444 -10.96 12.97 36.09
N GLU A 445 -11.91 13.28 35.21
CA GLU A 445 -12.71 14.49 35.33
C GLU A 445 -13.40 14.56 36.71
N LYS A 446 -13.31 15.71 37.38
CA LYS A 446 -13.87 15.95 38.72
C LYS A 446 -13.31 15.02 39.82
N SER A 447 -12.10 14.50 39.65
CA SER A 447 -11.38 13.73 40.67
C SER A 447 -9.94 14.19 40.81
N SER A 448 -9.34 13.99 41.99
CA SER A 448 -7.89 14.08 42.20
C SER A 448 -7.13 12.86 41.67
N MET A 449 -7.84 11.81 41.25
CA MET A 449 -7.27 10.58 40.72
C MET A 449 -6.90 10.71 39.23
N ALA A 450 -5.92 9.92 38.82
CA ALA A 450 -5.50 9.78 37.43
C ALA A 450 -5.37 8.31 37.05
N VAL A 451 -5.55 8.03 35.75
CA VAL A 451 -5.39 6.70 35.16
C VAL A 451 -4.25 6.72 34.16
N ARG A 452 -3.39 5.70 34.24
CA ARG A 452 -2.46 5.39 33.17
C ARG A 452 -3.17 4.61 32.08
N GLN A 453 -2.98 4.98 30.83
CA GLN A 453 -3.62 4.33 29.69
C GLN A 453 -2.56 3.83 28.71
N LEU A 454 -2.73 2.59 28.24
CA LEU A 454 -1.95 2.00 27.16
C LEU A 454 -2.74 2.13 25.86
N PHE A 455 -2.18 2.84 24.89
CA PHE A 455 -2.70 2.89 23.53
C PHE A 455 -1.83 2.09 22.60
N HIS A 456 -2.44 1.37 21.66
CA HIS A 456 -1.79 0.84 20.47
C HIS A 456 -2.54 1.40 19.25
N GLY A 457 -1.85 2.21 18.44
CA GLY A 457 -2.52 3.10 17.49
C GLY A 457 -3.44 4.09 18.23
N ILE A 458 -4.72 4.12 17.86
CA ILE A 458 -5.76 4.89 18.58
C ILE A 458 -6.51 4.07 19.63
N THR A 459 -6.34 2.74 19.64
CA THR A 459 -7.13 1.86 20.49
C THR A 459 -6.58 1.84 21.90
N LEU A 460 -7.46 1.98 22.89
CA LEU A 460 -7.12 1.81 24.31
C LEU A 460 -7.02 0.31 24.63
N HIS A 461 -5.81 -0.18 24.87
CA HIS A 461 -5.50 -1.59 25.22
C HIS A 461 -5.43 -1.84 26.73
N GLY A 462 -5.91 -0.88 27.51
CA GLY A 462 -6.15 -1.01 28.94
C GLY A 462 -5.70 0.20 29.71
N SER A 463 -6.14 0.26 30.96
CA SER A 463 -5.82 1.37 31.85
C SER A 463 -5.58 0.90 33.27
N GLN A 464 -4.93 1.70 34.10
CA GLN A 464 -4.71 1.39 35.52
C GLN A 464 -4.79 2.67 36.33
N PHE A 465 -5.51 2.62 37.46
CA PHE A 465 -5.50 3.72 38.42
C PHE A 465 -4.09 3.91 38.98
N LEU A 466 -3.64 5.17 39.02
CA LEU A 466 -2.37 5.52 39.67
C LEU A 466 -2.48 5.54 41.20
N ASP A 467 -3.71 5.64 41.73
CA ASP A 467 -3.97 5.57 43.16
C ASP A 467 -3.67 4.14 43.69
N PRO A 468 -2.76 3.98 44.67
CA PRO A 468 -2.39 2.68 45.21
C PRO A 468 -3.57 1.86 45.75
N SER A 469 -4.62 2.52 46.26
CA SER A 469 -5.80 1.85 46.81
C SER A 469 -6.68 1.20 45.74
N LYS A 470 -6.58 1.69 44.50
CA LYS A 470 -7.40 1.24 43.36
C LYS A 470 -6.60 0.63 42.21
N ARG A 471 -5.27 0.55 42.32
CA ARG A 471 -4.41 0.08 41.21
C ARG A 471 -4.70 -1.34 40.70
N LEU A 472 -5.32 -2.19 41.52
CA LEU A 472 -5.74 -3.54 41.14
C LEU A 472 -7.25 -3.65 40.86
N GLU A 473 -7.97 -2.52 40.89
CA GLU A 473 -9.35 -2.47 40.42
C GLU A 473 -9.34 -2.62 38.89
N PRO A 474 -10.02 -3.63 38.34
CA PRO A 474 -10.02 -3.82 36.90
C PRO A 474 -10.76 -2.69 36.21
N THR A 475 -10.20 -2.21 35.11
CA THR A 475 -10.67 -1.05 34.37
C THR A 475 -11.13 -1.43 32.95
N SER A 476 -11.58 -0.42 32.19
CA SER A 476 -11.96 -0.55 30.79
C SER A 476 -13.02 -1.66 30.62
N TYR A 477 -12.79 -2.63 29.73
CA TYR A 477 -13.74 -3.69 29.42
C TYR A 477 -13.82 -4.80 30.48
N TYR A 478 -12.97 -4.77 31.51
CA TYR A 478 -12.82 -5.87 32.49
C TYR A 478 -13.34 -5.55 33.88
N TYR A 479 -14.11 -4.47 34.03
CA TYR A 479 -14.62 -3.99 35.31
C TYR A 479 -15.46 -5.05 36.06
N ARG A 480 -15.52 -4.92 37.39
CA ARG A 480 -16.28 -5.85 38.25
C ARG A 480 -17.77 -5.76 37.98
N GLY A 481 -18.44 -6.91 37.88
CA GLY A 481 -19.85 -6.99 37.50
C GLY A 481 -20.11 -6.84 36.00
N GLY A 482 -19.05 -6.81 35.16
CA GLY A 482 -19.18 -6.96 33.71
C GLY A 482 -19.24 -8.44 33.29
N PRO A 483 -19.59 -8.74 32.02
CA PRO A 483 -19.77 -10.12 31.54
C PRO A 483 -18.54 -11.00 31.71
N MET A 484 -17.34 -10.44 31.51
CA MET A 484 -16.10 -11.20 31.74
C MET A 484 -15.93 -11.59 33.20
N TYR A 485 -16.30 -10.71 34.14
CA TYR A 485 -16.21 -10.99 35.57
C TYR A 485 -17.17 -12.12 35.98
N GLU A 486 -18.38 -12.15 35.43
CA GLU A 486 -19.36 -13.22 35.69
C GLU A 486 -18.82 -14.61 35.34
N VAL A 487 -18.05 -14.74 34.25
CA VAL A 487 -17.41 -16.01 33.88
C VAL A 487 -16.42 -16.48 34.95
N TYR A 488 -15.69 -15.55 35.58
CA TYR A 488 -14.77 -15.88 36.68
C TYR A 488 -15.52 -16.27 37.96
N ASP A 489 -16.70 -15.73 38.22
CA ASP A 489 -17.54 -16.10 39.36
C ASP A 489 -18.21 -17.48 39.18
N LEU A 490 -18.52 -17.86 37.94
CA LEU A 490 -19.14 -19.16 37.63
C LEU A 490 -18.16 -20.34 37.72
N VAL A 491 -16.85 -20.09 37.60
CA VAL A 491 -15.83 -21.14 37.56
C VAL A 491 -14.91 -21.04 38.77
N ALA A 492 -14.94 -22.06 39.63
CA ALA A 492 -14.12 -22.13 40.83
C ALA A 492 -12.62 -22.33 40.52
N SER A 493 -11.75 -21.76 41.36
CA SER A 493 -10.30 -22.01 41.36
C SER A 493 -9.96 -23.40 41.92
N PRO A 494 -8.85 -24.04 41.49
CA PRO A 494 -7.84 -23.54 40.55
C PRO A 494 -8.25 -23.65 39.08
N ARG A 495 -8.03 -22.57 38.32
CA ARG A 495 -8.35 -22.46 36.90
C ARG A 495 -7.11 -22.52 36.03
N ARG A 496 -7.24 -23.09 34.83
CA ARG A 496 -6.24 -22.98 33.75
C ARG A 496 -6.85 -22.19 32.61
N MET A 497 -6.33 -21.00 32.37
CA MET A 497 -6.92 -20.02 31.46
C MET A 497 -5.95 -19.66 30.35
N ALA A 498 -6.44 -19.69 29.12
CA ALA A 498 -5.76 -19.18 27.94
C ALA A 498 -6.33 -17.79 27.62
N VAL A 499 -5.47 -16.79 27.45
CA VAL A 499 -5.84 -15.42 27.10
C VAL A 499 -5.15 -15.05 25.79
N ILE A 500 -5.92 -14.62 24.79
CA ILE A 500 -5.38 -14.19 23.49
C ILE A 500 -5.19 -12.67 23.52
N GLY A 501 -3.95 -12.23 23.35
CA GLY A 501 -3.52 -10.85 23.57
C GLY A 501 -3.28 -10.54 25.04
N LEU A 502 -2.46 -9.52 25.31
CA LEU A 502 -2.08 -9.13 26.67
C LEU A 502 -2.64 -7.76 27.10
N GLY A 503 -2.56 -6.76 26.22
CA GLY A 503 -2.83 -5.36 26.57
C GLY A 503 -2.04 -4.90 27.79
N SER A 504 -2.67 -4.16 28.72
CA SER A 504 -2.04 -3.83 30.01
C SER A 504 -2.00 -4.99 31.02
N GLY A 505 -2.61 -6.14 30.70
CA GLY A 505 -2.68 -7.30 31.60
C GLY A 505 -3.84 -7.28 32.61
N THR A 506 -4.83 -6.39 32.46
CA THR A 506 -5.92 -6.15 33.42
C THR A 506 -6.69 -7.43 33.81
N ILE A 507 -6.86 -8.39 32.88
CA ILE A 507 -7.53 -9.67 33.14
C ILE A 507 -6.94 -10.43 34.34
N SER A 508 -5.63 -10.29 34.58
CA SER A 508 -4.92 -10.99 35.66
C SER A 508 -5.42 -10.63 37.06
N THR A 509 -6.11 -9.51 37.22
CA THR A 509 -6.72 -9.09 38.51
C THR A 509 -7.78 -10.05 39.02
N ASN A 510 -8.41 -10.83 38.13
CA ASN A 510 -9.44 -11.82 38.49
C ASN A 510 -8.87 -13.18 38.90
N ALA A 511 -7.56 -13.37 38.72
CA ALA A 511 -6.87 -14.60 39.11
C ALA A 511 -6.83 -14.75 40.64
N GLN A 512 -6.99 -15.97 41.12
CA GLN A 512 -6.83 -16.35 42.51
C GLN A 512 -5.60 -17.25 42.70
N LYS A 513 -5.23 -17.47 43.96
CA LYS A 513 -4.12 -18.36 44.31
C LYS A 513 -4.39 -19.77 43.76
N GLY A 514 -3.43 -20.31 43.02
CA GLY A 514 -3.54 -21.64 42.38
C GLY A 514 -4.01 -21.61 40.93
N ASP A 515 -4.49 -20.47 40.42
CA ASP A 515 -4.79 -20.32 39.00
C ASP A 515 -3.52 -20.25 38.15
N LEU A 516 -3.62 -20.69 36.89
CA LEU A 516 -2.63 -20.52 35.85
C LEU A 516 -3.24 -19.72 34.69
N LEU A 517 -2.65 -18.57 34.37
CA LEU A 517 -3.00 -17.73 33.22
C LEU A 517 -1.87 -17.81 32.20
N VAL A 518 -2.20 -18.27 30.99
CA VAL A 518 -1.28 -18.30 29.85
C VAL A 518 -1.76 -17.27 28.83
N TYR A 519 -0.99 -16.20 28.67
CA TYR A 519 -1.20 -15.21 27.63
C TYR A 519 -0.51 -15.64 26.34
N TYR A 520 -1.19 -15.50 25.21
CA TYR A 520 -0.64 -15.65 23.87
C TYR A 520 -0.60 -14.27 23.21
N GLU A 521 0.58 -13.67 23.16
CA GLU A 521 0.79 -12.31 22.68
C GLU A 521 1.68 -12.32 21.45
N ILE A 522 1.21 -11.74 20.35
CA ILE A 522 1.93 -11.75 19.07
C ILE A 522 3.09 -10.76 19.08
N ASP A 523 2.97 -9.68 19.85
CA ASP A 523 3.98 -8.64 19.94
C ASP A 523 4.86 -8.81 21.20
N PRO A 524 6.15 -9.21 21.04
CA PRO A 524 7.05 -9.41 22.17
C PRO A 524 7.34 -8.13 22.97
N ASP A 525 7.16 -6.94 22.38
CA ASP A 525 7.36 -5.69 23.11
C ASP A 525 6.18 -5.37 24.03
N ASN A 526 4.97 -5.87 23.74
CA ASN A 526 3.80 -5.61 24.59
C ASN A 526 3.98 -6.23 25.98
N GLU A 527 4.61 -7.40 26.10
CA GLU A 527 4.91 -8.00 27.41
C GLU A 527 5.82 -7.09 28.24
N LYS A 528 6.90 -6.59 27.65
CA LYS A 528 7.84 -5.70 28.33
C LYS A 528 7.13 -4.44 28.79
N ILE A 529 6.32 -3.84 27.91
CA ILE A 529 5.53 -2.65 28.21
C ILE A 529 4.55 -2.90 29.35
N ALA A 530 3.80 -4.01 29.31
CA ALA A 530 2.84 -4.37 30.35
C ALA A 530 3.51 -4.56 31.72
N ARG A 531 4.71 -5.18 31.76
CA ARG A 531 5.45 -5.42 33.02
C ARG A 531 6.13 -4.17 33.57
N GLU A 532 6.57 -3.27 32.71
CA GLU A 532 7.30 -2.05 33.11
C GLU A 532 6.33 -0.94 33.57
N TRP A 533 5.22 -0.77 32.85
CA TRP A 533 4.34 0.39 33.03
C TRP A 533 3.08 0.12 33.87
N PHE A 534 2.70 -1.16 34.04
CA PHE A 534 1.52 -1.59 34.77
C PHE A 534 1.86 -2.63 35.83
N THR A 535 1.09 -2.67 36.92
CA THR A 535 1.37 -3.60 38.03
C THR A 535 0.57 -4.90 37.98
N TYR A 536 -0.40 -5.03 37.07
CA TYR A 536 -1.32 -6.16 37.01
C TYR A 536 -0.61 -7.53 36.98
N LEU A 537 0.35 -7.72 36.07
CA LEU A 537 1.07 -9.00 35.96
C LEU A 537 1.97 -9.26 37.17
N LYS A 538 2.52 -8.21 37.79
CA LYS A 538 3.43 -8.32 38.94
C LYS A 538 2.69 -8.66 40.23
N GLU A 539 1.48 -8.13 40.40
CA GLU A 539 0.66 -8.28 41.60
C GLU A 539 -0.47 -9.32 41.45
N CYS A 540 -0.46 -10.08 40.35
CA CYS A 540 -1.38 -11.18 40.13
C CYS A 540 -1.25 -12.25 41.24
N LYS A 541 -2.38 -12.74 41.75
CA LYS A 541 -2.40 -13.80 42.78
C LYS A 541 -2.15 -15.20 42.22
N GLY A 542 -2.41 -15.40 40.92
CA GLY A 542 -2.17 -16.64 40.20
C GLY A 542 -0.78 -16.70 39.55
N SER A 543 -0.47 -17.83 38.92
CA SER A 543 0.74 -17.98 38.10
C SER A 543 0.48 -17.44 36.69
N ILE A 544 1.42 -16.65 36.15
CA ILE A 544 1.34 -16.10 34.80
C ILE A 544 2.45 -16.69 33.94
N ARG A 545 2.09 -17.08 32.72
CA ARG A 545 3.02 -17.35 31.62
C ARG A 545 2.61 -16.53 30.41
N VAL A 546 3.56 -15.95 29.71
CA VAL A 546 3.33 -15.30 28.41
C VAL A 546 4.06 -16.13 27.36
N ILE A 547 3.38 -16.42 26.26
CA ILE A 547 3.90 -17.13 25.09
C ILE A 547 3.86 -16.14 23.93
N GLU A 548 5.04 -15.77 23.45
CA GLU A 548 5.21 -14.90 22.30
C GLU A 548 4.87 -15.66 21.00
N GLY A 549 4.00 -15.09 20.18
CA GLY A 549 3.62 -15.65 18.88
C GLY A 549 2.13 -15.53 18.57
N ASP A 550 1.76 -15.97 17.37
CA ASP A 550 0.36 -15.99 16.95
C ASP A 550 -0.44 -16.96 17.84
N GLY A 551 -1.48 -16.46 18.49
CA GLY A 551 -2.30 -17.28 19.40
C GLY A 551 -2.99 -18.47 18.71
N ARG A 552 -3.30 -18.38 17.42
CA ARG A 552 -3.96 -19.47 16.67
C ARG A 552 -3.01 -20.65 16.43
N LEU A 553 -1.72 -20.37 16.26
CA LEU A 553 -0.68 -21.37 16.04
C LEU A 553 -0.12 -21.89 17.37
N SER A 554 0.05 -21.01 18.35
CA SER A 554 0.67 -21.34 19.64
C SER A 554 -0.20 -22.18 20.57
N MET A 555 -1.51 -22.25 20.29
CA MET A 555 -2.47 -23.09 21.02
C MET A 555 -2.66 -24.49 20.43
N GLN A 556 -2.10 -24.78 19.24
CA GLN A 556 -2.09 -26.11 18.64
C GLN A 556 -1.03 -26.98 19.32
#